data_AF-A0A5N8XTE1-F1
#
_entry.id   AF-A0A5N8XTE1-F1
#
_cell.length_a   1.000
_cell.length_b   1.000
_cell.length_c   1.000
_cell.angle_alpha   90.00
_cell.angle_beta   90.00
_cell.angle_gamma   90.00
#
_symmetry.space_group_name_H-M   'P 1'
#
loop_
_entity.id
_entity.type
_entity.pdbx_description
1 polymer ?
#
loop_
_entity_poly.entity_id
_entity_poly.type
_entity_poly.pdbx_seq_one_letter_code
_entity_poly.pdbx_strand_id
1 'polypeptide(L)' 'MSLVELIAQADERGLAASGVACLDRCVPLLGGEDEALRPLWASLADGDVWGDWGERVAKVRGELGVGDPEG' A
#
# COMPACT_ATOMS: atom_id res chain seq x y z
N MET A 1 20.23 -11.12 -6.12
CA MET A 1 19.55 -9.96 -5.52
C MET A 1 18.06 -10.28 -5.48
N SER A 2 17.46 -10.31 -4.30
CA SER A 2 16.05 -10.59 -4.09
C SER A 2 15.20 -9.32 -4.24
N LEU A 3 13.89 -9.47 -4.45
CA LEU A 3 12.96 -8.34 -4.47
C LEU A 3 13.02 -7.53 -3.17
N VAL A 4 13.17 -8.22 -2.03
CA VAL A 4 13.30 -7.58 -0.71
C VAL A 4 14.52 -6.67 -0.64
N GLU A 5 15.66 -7.11 -1.20
CA GLU A 5 16.88 -6.31 -1.25
C GLU A 5 16.73 -5.09 -2.18
N LEU A 6 15.95 -5.20 -3.26
CA LEU A 6 15.66 -4.06 -4.15
C LEU A 6 14.73 -3.03 -3.48
N ILE A 7 13.71 -3.51 -2.77
CA ILE A 7 12.78 -2.64 -2.02
C ILE A 7 13.52 -1.88 -0.92
N ALA A 8 14.44 -2.54 -0.21
CA ALA A 8 15.24 -1.90 0.84
C ALA A 8 16.19 -0.80 0.34
N GLN A 9 16.51 -0.78 -0.97
CA GLN A 9 17.35 0.24 -1.59
C GLN A 9 16.54 1.40 -2.20
N ALA A 10 15.22 1.26 -2.33
CA ALA A 10 14.38 2.29 -2.90
C ALA A 10 14.09 3.39 -1.88
N ASP A 11 14.05 4.64 -2.36
CA ASP A 11 13.58 5.75 -1.55
C ASP A 11 12.04 5.68 -1.36
N GLU A 12 11.55 6.35 -0.33
CA GLU A 12 10.15 6.26 0.08
C GLU A 12 9.20 6.85 -0.98
N ARG A 13 9.64 7.87 -1.73
CA ARG A 13 8.86 8.44 -2.84
C ARG A 13 8.80 7.49 -4.02
N GLY A 14 9.92 6.84 -4.34
CA GLY A 14 10.00 5.79 -5.35
C GLY A 14 9.07 4.62 -5.03
N LEU A 15 9.01 4.21 -3.76
CA LEU A 15 8.07 3.19 -3.29
C LEU A 15 6.61 3.63 -3.37
N ALA A 16 6.31 4.86 -2.94
CA ALA A 16 4.96 5.43 -3.03
C ALA A 16 4.46 5.47 -4.49
N ALA A 17 5.27 6.00 -5.41
CA ALA A 17 4.93 6.10 -6.82
C ALA A 17 4.74 4.72 -7.47
N SER A 18 5.63 3.76 -7.15
CA SER A 18 5.54 2.39 -7.66
C SER A 18 4.31 1.66 -7.15
N GLY A 19 3.95 1.88 -5.87
CA GLY A 19 2.74 1.34 -5.26
C GLY A 19 1.47 1.84 -5.93
N VAL A 20 1.34 3.16 -6.11
CA VAL A 20 0.19 3.77 -6.80
C VAL A 20 0.09 3.29 -8.25
N ALA A 21 1.21 3.24 -8.99
CA ALA A 21 1.21 2.73 -10.37
C ALA A 21 0.79 1.25 -10.46
N CYS A 22 1.12 0.45 -9.44
CA CYS A 22 0.66 -0.93 -9.35
C CYS A 22 -0.85 -1.00 -9.15
N LEU A 23 -1.42 -0.16 -8.28
CA LEU A 23 -2.88 -0.09 -8.06
C LEU A 23 -3.61 0.25 -9.35
N ASP A 24 -3.21 1.34 -10.02
CA ASP A 24 -3.82 1.82 -11.27
C ASP A 24 -3.81 0.74 -12.36
N ARG A 25 -2.78 -0.12 -12.39
CA ARG A 25 -2.65 -1.19 -13.38
C ARG A 25 -3.38 -2.47 -12.98
N CYS A 26 -3.30 -2.87 -11.72
CA CYS A 26 -3.69 -4.21 -11.27
C CYS A 26 -5.12 -4.26 -10.73
N VAL A 27 -5.56 -3.25 -9.98
CA VAL A 27 -6.88 -3.26 -9.33
C VAL A 27 -8.03 -3.29 -10.34
N PRO A 28 -7.99 -2.53 -11.45
CA PRO A 28 -9.03 -2.63 -12.50
C PRO A 28 -9.13 -4.01 -13.14
N LEU A 29 -8.02 -4.76 -13.23
CA LEU A 29 -8.02 -6.12 -13.78
C LEU A 29 -8.71 -7.14 -12.85
N LEU A 30 -8.80 -6.82 -11.56
CA LEU A 30 -9.43 -7.64 -10.54
C LEU A 30 -10.88 -7.19 -10.23
N GLY A 31 -11.36 -6.14 -10.90
CA GLY A 31 -12.70 -5.57 -10.66
C GLY A 31 -12.84 -4.90 -9.28
N GLY A 32 -11.73 -4.49 -8.67
CA GLY A 32 -11.71 -3.81 -7.38
C GLY A 32 -11.66 -2.29 -7.52
N GLU A 33 -11.73 -1.62 -6.37
CA GLU A 33 -11.58 -0.17 -6.18
C GLU A 33 -10.30 0.09 -5.36
N ASP A 34 -9.55 1.14 -5.67
CA ASP A 34 -8.23 1.44 -5.09
C ASP A 34 -8.21 2.68 -4.20
N GLU A 35 -9.37 3.32 -4.02
CA GLU A 35 -9.57 4.59 -3.36
C GLU A 35 -9.04 4.58 -1.92
N ALA A 36 -9.25 3.47 -1.19
CA ALA A 36 -8.73 3.29 0.17
C ALA A 36 -7.21 3.03 0.22
N LEU A 37 -6.66 2.43 -0.85
CA LEU A 37 -5.24 2.04 -0.94
C LEU A 37 -4.35 3.22 -1.39
N ARG A 38 -4.88 4.14 -2.20
CA ARG A 38 -4.11 5.29 -2.71
C ARG A 38 -3.52 6.18 -1.60
N PRO A 39 -4.29 6.62 -0.58
CA PRO A 39 -3.75 7.41 0.53
C PRO A 39 -2.71 6.65 1.36
N LEU A 40 -2.87 5.33 1.51
CA LEU A 40 -1.90 4.49 2.20
C LEU A 40 -0.55 4.54 1.49
N TRP A 41 -0.49 4.28 0.18
CA TRP A 41 0.78 4.34 -0.55
C TRP A 41 1.36 5.74 -0.66
N ALA A 42 0.51 6.76 -0.87
CA ALA A 42 0.95 8.15 -0.91
C ALA A 42 1.64 8.57 0.39
N SER A 43 1.17 8.06 1.53
CA SER A 43 1.72 8.41 2.82
C SER A 43 3.22 8.14 2.91
N LEU A 44 3.76 7.05 2.32
CA LEU A 44 5.20 6.73 2.33
C LEU A 44 6.10 7.90 1.90
N ALA A 45 5.65 8.74 0.96
CA ALA A 45 6.41 9.88 0.47
C ALA A 45 6.72 10.95 1.54
N ASP A 46 6.01 10.93 2.67
CA ASP A 46 6.12 11.92 3.75
C ASP A 46 7.25 11.60 4.77
N GLY A 47 7.94 10.46 4.65
CA GLY A 47 9.18 10.15 5.37
C GLY A 47 9.07 9.78 6.86
N ASP A 48 8.00 10.18 7.57
CA ASP A 48 7.74 9.84 9.00
C ASP A 48 6.76 8.66 9.20
N VAL A 49 6.60 7.86 8.15
CA VAL A 49 5.41 7.03 7.91
C VAL A 49 5.56 5.64 8.49
N TRP A 50 6.80 5.21 8.72
CA TRP A 50 7.06 3.89 9.29
C TRP A 50 6.52 3.75 10.72
N GLY A 51 6.35 4.86 11.45
CA GLY A 51 5.79 4.87 12.80
C GLY A 51 4.29 4.57 12.86
N ASP A 52 3.52 4.94 11.84
CA ASP A 52 2.06 4.80 11.80
C ASP A 52 1.55 3.88 10.67
N TRP A 53 2.45 3.32 9.86
CA TRP A 53 2.13 2.43 8.76
C TRP A 53 1.21 1.27 9.17
N GLY A 54 1.51 0.63 10.30
CA GLY A 54 0.69 -0.47 10.83
C GLY A 54 -0.75 -0.06 11.14
N GLU A 55 -0.96 1.13 11.70
CA GLU A 55 -2.29 1.67 11.99
C GLU A 55 -3.04 2.01 10.69
N ARG A 56 -2.36 2.63 9.73
CA ARG A 56 -2.92 2.95 8.41
C ARG A 56 -3.34 1.69 7.65
N VAL A 57 -2.52 0.64 7.69
CA VAL A 57 -2.86 -0.68 7.12
C VAL A 57 -4.08 -1.28 7.81
N ALA A 58 -4.15 -1.24 9.15
CA ALA A 58 -5.29 -1.75 9.89
C ALA A 58 -6.59 -1.01 9.53
N LYS A 59 -6.52 0.32 9.38
CA LYS A 59 -7.66 1.14 8.93
C LYS A 59 -8.15 0.74 7.54
N VAL A 60 -7.25 0.66 6.56
CA VAL A 60 -7.60 0.27 5.18
C VAL A 60 -8.16 -1.15 5.12
N ARG A 61 -7.63 -2.09 5.91
CA ARG A 61 -8.22 -3.43 6.03
C ARG A 61 -9.66 -3.40 6.52
N GLY A 62 -9.96 -2.55 7.50
CA GLY A 62 -11.33 -2.33 7.99
C GLY A 62 -12.25 -1.74 6.92
N GLU A 63 -11.77 -0.75 6.17
CA GLU A 63 -12.52 -0.13 5.06
C GLU A 63 -12.83 -1.12 3.93
N LEU A 64 -11.87 -1.99 3.60
CA LEU A 64 -12.02 -3.03 2.59
C LEU A 64 -12.81 -4.26 3.07
N GLY A 65 -13.23 -4.28 4.34
CA GLY A 65 -13.91 -5.44 4.92
C GLY A 65 -13.05 -6.70 4.96
N VAL A 66 -11.72 -6.57 4.96
CA VAL A 66 -10.76 -7.68 5.06
C VAL A 66 -10.66 -8.11 6.53
N GLY A 67 -11.75 -8.70 7.02
CA GLY A 67 -11.86 -9.38 8.31
C GLY A 67 -11.51 -10.86 8.19
N ASP A 68 -11.12 -11.48 9.31
CA ASP A 68 -10.69 -12.89 9.44
C ASP A 68 -11.44 -13.88 8.52
N PRO A 69 -10.77 -14.90 7.92
CA PRO A 69 -11.44 -15.97 7.17
C PRO A 69 -12.39 -16.87 7.99
N GLU A 70 -12.82 -16.43 9.18
CA GLU A 70 -13.83 -17.09 10.01
C GLU A 70 -14.88 -16.07 10.48
N GLY A 71 -15.86 -15.85 9.60
CA GLY A 71 -17.17 -15.27 9.89
C GLY A 71 -18.21 -16.00 9.08
#